data_AF-A0A941WRH6-F1
#
_entry.id   AF-A0A941WRH6-F1
#
_cell.length_a   1.000
_cell.length_b   1.000
_cell.length_c   1.000
_cell.angle_alpha   90.00
_cell.angle_beta   90.00
_cell.angle_gamma   90.00
#
_symmetry.space_group_name_H-M   'P 1'
#
loop_
_entity.id
_entity.type
_entity.pdbx_description
1 polymer ?
#
loop_
_entity_poly.entity_id
_entity_poly.type
_entity_poly.pdbx_seq_one_letter_code
_entity_poly.pdbx_strand_id
1 'polypeptide(L)'
;MEDGIEEHLQTRVKYCGSLQNEECKIDSITQSWAVISGVGDNDKKYISMESLENHLIDRQSAIIKLLDPPFNQSNLEPGYIKAYLPGTRENGGQYTHAAVWVIIAEALLGFGDKAGELFRMINPIEHARTKEMANKYKVEPYVVAADVYGQENLAGRGGWTWYTGSSSWMYEAGLKYILGLKIENGELKIEPCIPNDWEEYSIKYKTGKKVYNIKVTEKGKNISINVIGD
;
A
#
# COMPACT_ATOMS: atom_id res chain seq x y z
N MET A 1 -5.51 10.73 56.15
CA MET A 1 -6.03 9.51 55.48
C MET A 1 -6.60 9.94 54.13
N GLU A 2 -5.81 10.67 53.34
CA GLU A 2 -6.21 11.30 52.08
C GLU A 2 -5.10 11.18 51.00
N ASP A 3 -4.11 10.30 51.20
CA ASP A 3 -2.96 10.12 50.30
C ASP A 3 -3.03 8.81 49.49
N GLY A 4 -4.23 8.37 49.09
CA GLY A 4 -4.40 7.03 48.49
C GLY A 4 -5.38 6.91 47.33
N ILE A 5 -5.99 7.99 46.86
CA ILE A 5 -7.08 7.92 45.87
C ILE A 5 -6.71 8.55 44.52
N GLU A 6 -5.66 9.36 44.43
CA GLU A 6 -5.25 9.97 43.15
C GLU A 6 -4.36 9.08 42.26
N GLU A 7 -3.78 7.99 42.78
CA GLU A 7 -2.86 7.15 41.99
C GLU A 7 -3.55 6.11 41.08
N HIS A 8 -4.88 5.96 41.18
CA HIS A 8 -5.64 4.93 40.46
C HIS A 8 -6.44 5.41 39.24
N LEU A 9 -6.31 6.69 38.84
CA LEU A 9 -7.04 7.25 37.70
C LEU A 9 -6.17 7.79 36.56
N GLN A 10 -4.86 7.51 36.57
CA GLN A 10 -4.10 7.53 35.31
C GLN A 10 -4.25 6.17 34.62
N THR A 11 -5.38 5.93 33.95
CA THR A 11 -5.35 5.06 32.78
C THR A 11 -4.37 5.68 31.80
N ARG A 12 -3.09 5.32 31.90
CA ARG A 12 -2.07 5.69 30.92
C ARG A 12 -2.56 5.10 29.61
N VAL A 13 -3.07 5.96 28.73
CA VAL A 13 -3.32 5.60 27.34
C VAL A 13 -2.00 5.07 26.80
N LYS A 14 -1.91 3.76 26.61
CA LYS A 14 -0.76 3.14 25.95
C LYS A 14 -0.97 3.33 24.46
N TYR A 15 -0.22 4.27 23.89
CA TYR A 15 -0.19 4.48 22.44
C TYR A 15 0.56 3.33 21.76
N CYS A 16 0.09 2.91 20.58
CA CYS A 16 0.79 2.04 19.64
C CYS A 16 1.22 2.88 18.43
N GLY A 17 2.23 2.43 17.67
CA GLY A 17 2.74 3.17 16.50
C GLY A 17 3.73 4.28 16.87
N SER A 18 4.49 4.10 17.96
CA SER A 18 5.50 5.05 18.41
C SER A 18 6.88 4.40 18.52
N LEU A 19 7.93 5.17 18.22
CA LEU A 19 9.33 4.76 18.39
C LEU A 19 9.66 4.30 19.82
N GLN A 20 8.87 4.72 20.82
CA GLN A 20 9.02 4.33 22.22
C GLN A 20 8.45 2.93 22.53
N ASN A 21 7.65 2.35 21.62
CA ASN A 21 7.11 1.02 21.81
C ASN A 21 8.15 -0.06 21.49
N GLU A 22 8.05 -1.22 22.14
CA GLU A 22 8.90 -2.38 21.81
C GLU A 22 8.42 -3.08 20.52
N GLU A 23 7.10 -3.13 20.32
CA GLU A 23 6.39 -3.71 19.19
C GLU A 23 5.46 -2.65 18.57
N CYS A 24 5.13 -2.78 17.28
CA CYS A 24 4.36 -1.80 16.52
C CYS A 24 4.93 -0.38 16.69
N LYS A 25 6.22 -0.22 16.34
CA LYS A 25 6.89 1.09 16.35
C LYS A 25 6.41 1.98 15.22
N ILE A 26 5.94 1.37 14.14
CA ILE A 26 5.41 2.02 12.94
C ILE A 26 4.30 1.13 12.35
N ASP A 27 3.27 1.76 11.80
CA ASP A 27 2.19 1.13 11.04
C ASP A 27 1.99 1.82 9.69
N SER A 28 1.63 1.06 8.65
CA SER A 28 1.53 1.55 7.28
C SER A 28 0.28 2.38 7.02
N ILE A 29 -0.79 2.16 7.80
CA ILE A 29 -2.07 2.85 7.60
C ILE A 29 -1.89 4.34 7.93
N THR A 30 -1.36 4.65 9.11
CA THR A 30 -1.18 6.05 9.54
C THR A 30 -0.22 6.81 8.62
N GLN A 31 0.88 6.19 8.18
CA GLN A 31 1.83 6.83 7.25
C GLN A 31 1.15 7.14 5.91
N SER A 32 0.45 6.16 5.32
CA SER A 32 -0.19 6.34 4.01
C SER A 32 -1.31 7.37 4.07
N TRP A 33 -2.13 7.34 5.11
CA TRP A 33 -3.26 8.25 5.26
C TRP A 33 -2.86 9.67 5.66
N ALA A 34 -1.67 9.88 6.24
CA ALA A 34 -1.11 11.23 6.40
C ALA A 34 -0.94 11.94 5.05
N VAL A 35 -0.63 11.19 3.98
CA VAL A 35 -0.59 11.67 2.60
C VAL A 35 -1.99 11.75 2.00
N ILE A 36 -2.72 10.62 1.96
CA ILE A 36 -3.97 10.47 1.21
C ILE A 36 -5.04 11.46 1.67
N SER A 37 -5.11 11.74 2.98
CA SER A 37 -6.10 12.67 3.54
C SER A 37 -5.92 14.12 3.12
N GLY A 38 -4.74 14.48 2.61
CA GLY A 38 -4.38 15.86 2.29
C GLY A 38 -4.09 16.74 3.50
N VAL A 39 -4.45 16.33 4.73
CA VAL A 39 -4.36 17.19 5.93
C VAL A 39 -3.02 17.13 6.67
N GLY A 40 -2.13 16.19 6.35
CA GLY A 40 -0.82 16.11 7.00
C GLY A 40 0.08 17.32 6.67
N ASP A 41 0.93 17.71 7.62
CA ASP A 41 1.93 18.76 7.38
C ASP A 41 2.83 18.39 6.20
N ASN A 42 3.15 19.36 5.34
CA ASN A 42 3.85 19.11 4.07
C ASN A 42 5.14 18.31 4.25
N ASP A 43 6.02 18.72 5.17
CA ASP A 43 7.30 18.03 5.36
C ASP A 43 7.13 16.66 6.02
N LYS A 44 6.13 16.51 6.90
CA LYS A 44 5.92 15.26 7.65
C LYS A 44 5.44 14.12 6.76
N LYS A 45 4.69 14.42 5.69
CA LYS A 45 4.24 13.43 4.69
C LYS A 45 5.40 12.71 4.01
N TYR A 46 6.48 13.43 3.71
CA TYR A 46 7.69 12.83 3.10
C TYR A 46 8.46 11.99 4.13
N ILE A 47 8.64 12.51 5.34
CA ILE A 47 9.31 11.79 6.43
C ILE A 47 8.56 10.49 6.79
N SER A 48 7.23 10.52 6.83
CA SER A 48 6.41 9.32 7.11
C SER A 48 6.60 8.25 6.05
N MET A 49 6.60 8.62 4.76
CA MET A 49 6.75 7.66 3.67
C MET A 49 8.19 7.11 3.57
N GLU A 50 9.20 7.96 3.85
CA GLU A 50 10.59 7.50 3.96
C GLU A 50 10.78 6.50 5.12
N SER A 51 10.17 6.77 6.28
CA SER A 51 10.20 5.84 7.41
C SER A 51 9.48 4.54 7.07
N LEU A 52 8.31 4.61 6.43
CA LEU A 52 7.61 3.44 5.93
C LEU A 52 8.49 2.60 5.00
N GLU A 53 9.14 3.23 4.03
CA GLU A 53 10.01 2.52 3.08
C GLU A 53 11.15 1.77 3.79
N ASN A 54 11.79 2.42 4.76
CA ASN A 54 12.91 1.84 5.49
C ASN A 54 12.52 0.67 6.40
N HIS A 55 11.30 0.67 6.93
CA HIS A 55 10.89 -0.30 7.96
C HIS A 55 9.90 -1.35 7.47
N LEU A 56 9.02 -1.01 6.53
CA LEU A 56 7.86 -1.80 6.15
C LEU A 56 7.94 -2.40 4.76
N ILE A 57 8.86 -1.96 3.89
CA ILE A 57 9.03 -2.54 2.55
C ILE A 57 10.09 -3.64 2.60
N ASP A 58 9.66 -4.89 2.47
CA ASP A 58 10.54 -6.05 2.35
C ASP A 58 10.60 -6.50 0.88
N ARG A 59 11.60 -6.00 0.17
CA ARG A 59 11.86 -6.33 -1.24
C ARG A 59 12.30 -7.78 -1.43
N GLN A 60 12.90 -8.42 -0.42
CA GLN A 60 13.35 -9.81 -0.52
C GLN A 60 12.16 -10.78 -0.50
N SER A 61 11.15 -10.48 0.31
CA SER A 61 9.91 -11.25 0.37
C SER A 61 8.84 -10.74 -0.59
N ALA A 62 9.09 -9.61 -1.26
CA ALA A 62 8.17 -8.89 -2.13
C ALA A 62 6.86 -8.48 -1.43
N ILE A 63 6.97 -7.94 -0.21
CA ILE A 63 5.81 -7.54 0.58
C ILE A 63 5.94 -6.12 1.16
N ILE A 64 4.80 -5.53 1.46
CA ILE A 64 4.67 -4.30 2.26
C ILE A 64 3.97 -4.66 3.56
N LYS A 65 4.71 -4.64 4.67
CA LYS A 65 4.22 -5.02 6.00
C LYS A 65 3.21 -4.01 6.53
N LEU A 66 2.22 -4.48 7.29
CA LEU A 66 1.23 -3.61 7.94
C LEU A 66 1.83 -2.83 9.11
N LEU A 67 2.71 -3.46 9.89
CA LEU A 67 3.37 -2.86 11.05
C LEU A 67 4.69 -3.58 11.34
N ASP A 68 5.56 -2.93 12.11
CA ASP A 68 6.84 -3.52 12.52
C ASP A 68 7.36 -2.88 13.83
N PRO A 69 7.98 -3.66 14.74
CA PRO A 69 7.94 -5.13 14.80
C PRO A 69 6.52 -5.66 15.07
N PRO A 70 6.20 -6.92 14.72
CA PRO A 70 4.92 -7.53 15.06
C PRO A 70 4.71 -7.65 16.57
N PHE A 71 3.45 -7.70 17.00
CA PHE A 71 3.08 -7.98 18.38
C PHE A 71 3.38 -9.44 18.74
N ASN A 72 3.99 -9.67 19.90
CA ASN A 72 4.36 -11.01 20.36
C ASN A 72 4.32 -11.12 21.89
N GLN A 73 5.35 -10.62 22.58
CA GLN A 73 5.56 -10.83 24.01
C GLN A 73 5.44 -9.55 24.85
N SER A 74 5.31 -8.37 24.22
CA SER A 74 5.21 -7.12 24.98
C SER A 74 3.94 -7.04 25.84
N ASN A 75 3.93 -6.10 26.79
CA ASN A 75 2.75 -5.78 27.61
C ASN A 75 1.74 -4.86 26.88
N LEU A 76 1.84 -4.71 25.56
CA LEU A 76 0.85 -4.01 24.74
C LEU A 76 -0.32 -4.95 24.46
N GLU A 77 -1.55 -4.45 24.63
CA GLU A 77 -2.79 -5.20 24.45
C GLU A 77 -3.64 -4.56 23.33
N PRO A 78 -3.23 -4.71 22.06
CA PRO A 78 -3.93 -4.12 20.91
C PRO A 78 -5.21 -4.88 20.51
N GLY A 79 -5.62 -5.87 21.31
CA GLY A 79 -6.75 -6.74 21.03
C GLY A 79 -6.39 -7.91 20.09
N TYR A 80 -7.36 -8.33 19.27
CA TYR A 80 -7.30 -9.58 18.51
C TYR A 80 -6.11 -9.72 17.56
N ILE A 81 -5.52 -8.61 17.10
CA ILE A 81 -4.32 -8.63 16.25
C ILE A 81 -3.15 -9.39 16.87
N LYS A 82 -3.00 -9.37 18.20
CA LYS A 82 -1.95 -10.10 18.93
C LYS A 82 -2.22 -11.61 19.02
N ALA A 83 -3.41 -12.07 18.64
CA ALA A 83 -3.72 -13.50 18.56
C ALA A 83 -3.15 -14.17 17.29
N TYR A 84 -2.77 -13.38 16.28
CA TYR A 84 -2.07 -13.89 15.10
C TYR A 84 -0.59 -14.10 15.39
N LEU A 85 -0.02 -15.12 14.74
CA LEU A 85 1.43 -15.32 14.78
C LEU A 85 2.14 -14.09 14.20
N PRO A 86 3.28 -13.69 14.76
CA PRO A 86 4.13 -12.66 14.18
C PRO A 86 4.36 -12.87 12.66
N GLY A 87 4.26 -11.78 11.90
CA GLY A 87 4.37 -11.76 10.44
C GLY A 87 3.20 -12.36 9.67
N THR A 88 2.07 -12.65 10.32
CA THR A 88 0.88 -13.19 9.64
C THR A 88 -0.27 -12.19 9.69
N ARG A 89 -0.97 -12.08 8.55
CA ARG A 89 -2.13 -11.18 8.37
C ARG A 89 -1.84 -9.77 8.89
N GLU A 90 -2.68 -9.24 9.77
CA GLU A 90 -2.55 -7.91 10.35
C GLU A 90 -1.34 -7.78 11.29
N ASN A 91 -0.85 -8.88 11.88
CA ASN A 91 0.26 -8.83 12.83
C ASN A 91 1.63 -8.83 12.13
N GLY A 92 1.90 -7.78 11.35
CA GLY A 92 3.19 -7.58 10.65
C GLY A 92 3.35 -8.34 9.33
N GLY A 93 2.32 -9.06 8.88
CA GLY A 93 2.24 -9.51 7.49
C GLY A 93 1.87 -8.37 6.54
N GLN A 94 1.80 -8.64 5.25
CA GLN A 94 1.16 -7.73 4.30
C GLN A 94 -0.35 -7.89 4.40
N TYR A 95 -1.03 -6.81 4.77
CA TYR A 95 -2.45 -6.64 4.51
C TYR A 95 -2.57 -5.87 3.19
N THR A 96 -2.84 -6.56 2.09
CA THR A 96 -2.66 -6.02 0.72
C THR A 96 -3.49 -4.75 0.49
N HIS A 97 -4.65 -4.63 1.13
CA HIS A 97 -5.45 -3.41 1.07
C HIS A 97 -4.67 -2.19 1.58
N ALA A 98 -3.99 -2.31 2.72
CA ALA A 98 -3.14 -1.24 3.27
C ALA A 98 -1.85 -1.05 2.45
N ALA A 99 -1.27 -2.14 1.93
CA ALA A 99 -0.13 -2.07 1.03
C ALA A 99 -0.44 -1.24 -0.23
N VAL A 100 -1.66 -1.32 -0.76
CA VAL A 100 -2.08 -0.51 -1.89
C VAL A 100 -2.20 0.98 -1.54
N TRP A 101 -2.57 1.32 -0.30
CA TRP A 101 -2.55 2.73 0.12
C TRP A 101 -1.15 3.32 0.14
N VAL A 102 -0.11 2.53 0.44
CA VAL A 102 1.29 2.96 0.30
C VAL A 102 1.59 3.37 -1.13
N ILE A 103 1.20 2.54 -2.10
CA ILE A 103 1.38 2.82 -3.53
C ILE A 103 0.66 4.10 -3.95
N ILE A 104 -0.57 4.29 -3.48
CA ILE A 104 -1.35 5.50 -3.74
C ILE A 104 -0.67 6.73 -3.12
N ALA A 105 -0.15 6.61 -1.90
CA ALA A 105 0.56 7.71 -1.24
C ALA A 105 1.83 8.11 -1.99
N GLU A 106 2.65 7.15 -2.43
CA GLU A 106 3.83 7.43 -3.27
C GLU A 106 3.44 8.15 -4.58
N ALA A 107 2.37 7.70 -5.24
CA ALA A 107 1.88 8.34 -6.45
C ALA A 107 1.37 9.78 -6.20
N LEU A 108 0.66 10.01 -5.08
CA LEU A 108 0.19 11.35 -4.68
C LEU A 108 1.34 12.31 -4.35
N LEU A 109 2.47 11.79 -3.86
CA LEU A 109 3.69 12.58 -3.64
C LEU A 109 4.50 12.83 -4.93
N GLY A 110 4.10 12.25 -6.05
CA GLY A 110 4.76 12.39 -7.35
C GLY A 110 5.91 11.39 -7.58
N PHE A 111 6.04 10.36 -6.75
CA PHE A 111 7.11 9.36 -6.85
C PHE A 111 6.72 8.19 -7.74
N GLY A 112 6.58 8.44 -9.05
CA GLY A 112 6.10 7.46 -10.04
C GLY A 112 6.94 6.18 -10.14
N ASP A 113 8.27 6.29 -10.04
CA ASP A 113 9.17 5.12 -10.01
C ASP A 113 8.86 4.20 -8.82
N LYS A 114 8.73 4.79 -7.62
CA LYS A 114 8.40 4.03 -6.40
C LYS A 114 7.01 3.43 -6.48
N ALA A 115 6.02 4.22 -6.90
CA ALA A 115 4.65 3.72 -7.06
C ALA A 115 4.58 2.53 -8.03
N GLY A 116 5.27 2.61 -9.17
CA GLY A 116 5.34 1.53 -10.15
C GLY A 116 6.13 0.31 -9.68
N GLU A 117 7.24 0.51 -8.98
CA GLU A 117 8.01 -0.57 -8.33
C GLU A 117 7.12 -1.35 -7.36
N LEU A 118 6.49 -0.65 -6.42
CA LEU A 118 5.69 -1.26 -5.36
C LEU A 118 4.41 -1.91 -5.91
N PHE A 119 3.76 -1.29 -6.89
CA PHE A 119 2.61 -1.88 -7.58
C PHE A 119 2.96 -3.21 -8.26
N ARG A 120 4.14 -3.26 -8.90
CA ARG A 120 4.66 -4.49 -9.49
C ARG A 120 4.98 -5.49 -8.39
N MET A 121 5.74 -5.09 -7.38
CA MET A 121 6.20 -5.96 -6.30
C MET A 121 5.07 -6.78 -5.67
N ILE A 122 3.92 -6.17 -5.36
CA ILE A 122 2.79 -6.86 -4.71
C ILE A 122 1.82 -7.54 -5.70
N ASN A 123 2.08 -7.47 -7.01
CA ASN A 123 1.19 -8.01 -8.01
C ASN A 123 1.25 -9.55 -8.02
N PRO A 124 0.12 -10.28 -7.95
CA PRO A 124 0.11 -11.75 -7.92
C PRO A 124 0.89 -12.42 -9.06
N ILE A 125 0.93 -11.80 -10.25
CA ILE A 125 1.70 -12.34 -11.38
C ILE A 125 3.20 -12.33 -11.11
N GLU A 126 3.68 -11.32 -10.37
CA GLU A 126 5.08 -11.12 -10.02
C GLU A 126 5.51 -12.14 -8.97
N HIS A 127 4.63 -12.50 -8.04
CA HIS A 127 4.84 -13.58 -7.07
C HIS A 127 4.89 -14.99 -7.69
N ALA A 128 4.57 -15.14 -8.97
CA ALA A 128 4.48 -16.45 -9.63
C ALA A 128 5.15 -16.51 -11.01
N ARG A 129 6.12 -15.63 -11.30
CA ARG A 129 6.85 -15.60 -12.58
C ARG A 129 7.61 -16.89 -12.89
N THR A 130 8.03 -17.62 -11.86
CA THR A 130 8.72 -18.90 -12.00
C THR A 130 8.01 -19.98 -11.18
N LYS A 131 8.26 -21.24 -11.51
CA LYS A 131 7.73 -22.38 -10.75
C LYS A 131 8.15 -22.34 -9.28
N GLU A 132 9.36 -21.91 -8.98
CA GLU A 132 9.87 -21.75 -7.62
C GLU A 132 9.09 -20.67 -6.86
N MET A 133 8.91 -19.50 -7.46
CA MET A 133 8.15 -18.40 -6.86
C MET A 133 6.68 -18.79 -6.66
N ALA A 134 6.05 -19.43 -7.64
CA ALA A 134 4.69 -19.95 -7.49
C ALA A 134 4.59 -21.00 -6.36
N ASN A 135 5.61 -21.85 -6.21
CA ASN A 135 5.70 -22.81 -5.10
C ASN A 135 5.89 -22.13 -3.73
N LYS A 136 6.46 -20.93 -3.68
CA LYS A 136 6.55 -20.09 -2.48
C LYS A 136 5.22 -19.36 -2.20
N TYR A 137 4.62 -18.77 -3.23
CA TYR A 137 3.37 -18.00 -3.12
C TYR A 137 2.16 -18.88 -2.75
N LYS A 138 2.09 -20.11 -3.26
CA LYS A 138 1.09 -21.15 -2.91
C LYS A 138 -0.39 -20.81 -3.17
N VAL A 139 -0.71 -19.67 -3.76
CA VAL A 139 -2.08 -19.28 -4.13
C VAL A 139 -2.15 -18.86 -5.59
N GLU A 140 -3.35 -18.52 -6.07
CA GLU A 140 -3.62 -18.21 -7.47
C GLU A 140 -2.91 -16.91 -7.94
N PRO A 141 -2.15 -16.95 -9.06
CA PRO A 141 -1.40 -15.78 -9.53
C PRO A 141 -2.22 -14.80 -10.39
N TYR A 142 -3.53 -15.02 -10.49
CA TYR A 142 -4.45 -14.26 -11.33
C TYR A 142 -5.54 -13.55 -10.52
N VAL A 143 -5.53 -13.69 -9.18
CA VAL A 143 -6.38 -12.92 -8.26
C VAL A 143 -5.53 -12.33 -7.14
N VAL A 144 -5.92 -11.16 -6.64
CA VAL A 144 -5.23 -10.48 -5.55
C VAL A 144 -5.50 -11.20 -4.23
N ALA A 145 -4.44 -11.54 -3.49
CA ALA A 145 -4.55 -12.01 -2.11
C ALA A 145 -4.84 -10.85 -1.15
N ALA A 146 -5.71 -11.08 -0.17
CA ALA A 146 -5.99 -10.16 0.92
C ALA A 146 -4.74 -9.96 1.80
N ASP A 147 -3.97 -11.02 1.99
CA ASP A 147 -2.77 -11.01 2.81
C ASP A 147 -1.64 -11.88 2.24
N VAL A 148 -0.40 -11.51 2.57
CA VAL A 148 0.83 -12.26 2.26
C VAL A 148 1.68 -12.28 3.53
N TYR A 149 2.17 -13.45 3.92
CA TYR A 149 2.93 -13.61 5.16
C TYR A 149 4.34 -13.06 5.02
N GLY A 150 4.91 -12.55 6.12
CA GLY A 150 6.21 -11.88 6.15
C GLY A 150 7.27 -12.52 7.05
N GLN A 151 6.97 -13.62 7.74
CA GLN A 151 7.90 -14.21 8.72
C GLN A 151 8.41 -15.59 8.33
N GLU A 152 9.70 -15.80 8.61
CA GLU A 152 10.42 -17.07 8.53
C GLU A 152 10.24 -17.79 7.19
N ASN A 153 9.99 -19.10 7.24
CA ASN A 153 9.80 -19.97 6.08
C ASN A 153 8.47 -19.73 5.35
N LEU A 154 7.61 -18.86 5.87
CA LEU A 154 6.33 -18.49 5.24
C LEU A 154 6.40 -17.13 4.53
N ALA A 155 7.48 -16.38 4.66
CA ALA A 155 7.62 -15.07 4.02
C ALA A 155 7.35 -15.17 2.51
N GLY A 156 6.50 -14.30 1.97
CA GLY A 156 6.06 -14.28 0.56
C GLY A 156 4.99 -15.31 0.19
N ARG A 157 4.45 -16.08 1.16
CA ARG A 157 3.32 -16.99 0.93
C ARG A 157 2.00 -16.24 0.99
N GLY A 158 1.16 -16.43 -0.02
CA GLY A 158 -0.20 -15.88 -0.05
C GLY A 158 -1.11 -16.54 0.98
N GLY A 159 -1.97 -15.72 1.59
CA GLY A 159 -3.02 -16.13 2.52
C GLY A 159 -4.38 -16.23 1.83
N TRP A 160 -5.33 -15.40 2.25
CA TRP A 160 -6.72 -15.41 1.78
C TRP A 160 -6.86 -14.81 0.37
N THR A 161 -7.47 -15.51 -0.59
CA THR A 161 -7.69 -15.02 -1.96
C THR A 161 -9.17 -14.73 -2.27
N TRP A 162 -9.43 -14.15 -3.45
CA TRP A 162 -10.76 -13.84 -4.02
C TRP A 162 -11.58 -12.77 -3.30
N TYR A 163 -12.06 -13.05 -2.09
CA TYR A 163 -13.00 -12.17 -1.40
C TYR A 163 -12.25 -11.11 -0.59
N THR A 164 -11.81 -10.05 -1.26
CA THR A 164 -11.09 -8.93 -0.64
C THR A 164 -11.27 -7.62 -1.39
N GLY A 165 -11.36 -6.52 -0.63
CA GLY A 165 -11.34 -5.16 -1.16
C GLY A 165 -10.01 -4.75 -1.80
N SER A 166 -8.92 -5.52 -1.58
CA SER A 166 -7.62 -5.27 -2.19
C SER A 166 -7.69 -5.22 -3.73
N SER A 167 -8.58 -6.02 -4.33
CA SER A 167 -8.81 -6.03 -5.78
C SER A 167 -9.27 -4.66 -6.31
N SER A 168 -10.23 -4.03 -5.61
CA SER A 168 -10.77 -2.72 -5.99
C SER A 168 -9.73 -1.63 -5.80
N TRP A 169 -9.01 -1.64 -4.67
CA TRP A 169 -7.95 -0.68 -4.43
C TRP A 169 -6.79 -0.81 -5.41
N MET A 170 -6.39 -2.02 -5.77
CA MET A 170 -5.31 -2.22 -6.74
C MET A 170 -5.72 -1.73 -8.13
N TYR A 171 -6.98 -1.95 -8.52
CA TYR A 171 -7.53 -1.39 -9.76
C TYR A 171 -7.49 0.15 -9.75
N GLU A 172 -7.94 0.75 -8.64
CA GLU A 172 -7.94 2.20 -8.43
C GLU A 172 -6.51 2.79 -8.45
N ALA A 173 -5.56 2.16 -7.74
CA ALA A 173 -4.16 2.57 -7.70
C ALA A 173 -3.54 2.59 -9.11
N GLY A 174 -3.70 1.51 -9.86
CA GLY A 174 -3.19 1.41 -11.23
C GLY A 174 -3.84 2.44 -12.16
N LEU A 175 -5.17 2.53 -12.15
CA LEU A 175 -5.90 3.33 -13.13
C LEU A 175 -5.90 4.84 -12.80
N LYS A 176 -6.24 5.22 -11.57
CA LYS A 176 -6.44 6.63 -11.20
C LYS A 176 -5.18 7.33 -10.74
N TYR A 177 -4.27 6.62 -10.08
CA TYR A 177 -3.12 7.24 -9.42
C TYR A 177 -1.83 7.05 -10.21
N ILE A 178 -1.58 5.87 -10.77
CA ILE A 178 -0.40 5.62 -11.62
C ILE A 178 -0.67 6.10 -13.04
N LEU A 179 -1.66 5.52 -13.73
CA LEU A 179 -2.03 5.94 -15.09
C LEU A 179 -2.77 7.29 -15.12
N GLY A 180 -3.26 7.79 -13.99
CA GLY A 180 -3.81 9.14 -13.90
C GLY A 180 -5.20 9.34 -14.50
N LEU A 181 -5.93 8.28 -14.89
CA LEU A 181 -7.28 8.42 -15.45
C LEU A 181 -8.30 8.69 -14.34
N LYS A 182 -8.75 9.94 -14.23
CA LYS A 182 -9.75 10.37 -13.24
C LYS A 182 -11.03 10.83 -13.95
N ILE A 183 -12.17 10.38 -13.43
CA ILE A 183 -13.49 10.78 -13.89
C ILE A 183 -14.23 11.34 -12.69
N GLU A 184 -14.34 12.66 -12.62
CA GLU A 184 -14.93 13.36 -11.48
C GLU A 184 -16.00 14.31 -12.00
N ASN A 185 -17.22 14.23 -11.47
CA ASN A 185 -18.35 15.08 -11.88
C ASN A 185 -18.62 15.08 -13.40
N GLY A 186 -18.30 13.99 -14.09
CA GLY A 186 -18.45 13.85 -15.54
C GLY A 186 -17.30 14.43 -16.36
N GLU A 187 -16.29 15.01 -15.72
CA GLU A 187 -15.06 15.49 -16.36
C GLU A 187 -13.99 14.40 -16.35
N LEU A 188 -13.37 14.19 -17.51
CA LEU A 188 -12.22 13.30 -17.67
C LEU A 188 -10.93 14.10 -17.51
N LYS A 189 -10.07 13.68 -16.58
CA LYS A 189 -8.73 14.24 -16.35
C LYS A 189 -7.68 13.14 -16.49
N ILE A 190 -6.51 13.51 -16.99
CA ILE A 190 -5.34 12.64 -17.15
C ILE A 190 -4.18 13.28 -16.40
N GLU A 191 -3.82 12.72 -15.25
CA GLU A 191 -2.77 13.21 -14.35
C GLU A 191 -1.85 12.05 -13.95
N PRO A 192 -0.94 11.60 -14.85
CA PRO A 192 -0.17 10.40 -14.60
C PRO A 192 0.96 10.61 -13.59
N CYS A 193 1.20 9.58 -12.80
CA CYS A 193 2.38 9.42 -11.96
C CYS A 193 3.01 8.06 -12.28
N ILE A 194 3.67 8.00 -13.45
CA ILE A 194 4.24 6.78 -14.01
C ILE A 194 5.75 6.69 -13.74
N PRO A 195 6.33 5.48 -13.80
CA PRO A 195 7.78 5.31 -13.84
C PRO A 195 8.45 6.11 -14.97
N ASN A 196 9.65 6.62 -14.71
CA ASN A 196 10.44 7.42 -15.65
C ASN A 196 10.94 6.60 -16.86
N ASP A 197 10.96 5.26 -16.78
CA ASP A 197 11.33 4.37 -17.88
C ASP A 197 10.18 4.11 -18.86
N TRP A 198 8.96 4.58 -18.57
CA TRP A 198 7.82 4.46 -19.46
C TRP A 198 7.80 5.61 -20.47
N GLU A 199 8.18 5.32 -21.72
CA GLU A 199 8.15 6.32 -22.81
C GLU A 199 6.71 6.70 -23.21
N GLU A 200 5.80 5.72 -23.24
CA GLU A 200 4.39 5.93 -23.59
C GLU A 200 3.47 4.83 -23.07
N TYR A 201 2.19 5.17 -22.93
CA TYR A 201 1.11 4.19 -22.77
C TYR A 201 -0.19 4.70 -23.43
N SER A 202 -1.17 3.81 -23.56
CA SER A 202 -2.49 4.18 -24.09
C SER A 202 -3.63 3.63 -23.25
N ILE A 203 -4.71 4.41 -23.18
CA ILE A 203 -5.96 4.04 -22.51
C ILE A 203 -7.09 4.14 -23.55
N LYS A 204 -7.86 3.06 -23.66
CA LYS A 204 -9.13 3.06 -24.39
C LYS A 204 -10.27 3.18 -23.39
N TYR A 205 -10.84 4.36 -23.27
CA TYR A 205 -11.94 4.63 -22.34
C TYR A 205 -13.28 4.70 -23.09
N LYS A 206 -14.26 3.90 -22.65
CA LYS A 206 -15.60 3.86 -23.24
C LYS A 206 -16.63 4.38 -22.26
N THR A 207 -17.42 5.36 -22.68
CA THR A 207 -18.55 5.90 -21.90
C THR A 207 -19.79 5.98 -22.78
N GLY A 208 -20.79 5.17 -22.45
CA GLY A 208 -21.96 4.93 -23.32
C GLY A 208 -21.54 4.43 -24.71
N LYS A 209 -21.85 5.22 -25.75
CA LYS A 209 -21.50 4.93 -27.14
C LYS A 209 -20.16 5.56 -27.58
N LYS A 210 -19.60 6.49 -26.80
CA LYS A 210 -18.37 7.20 -27.14
C LYS A 210 -17.15 6.37 -26.73
N VAL A 211 -16.11 6.46 -27.54
CA VAL A 211 -14.80 5.84 -27.28
C VAL A 211 -13.74 6.93 -27.37
N TYR A 212 -12.93 7.02 -26.32
CA TYR A 212 -11.78 7.90 -26.25
C TYR A 212 -10.51 7.04 -26.30
N ASN A 213 -9.67 7.28 -27.29
CA ASN A 213 -8.34 6.72 -27.38
C ASN A 213 -7.36 7.77 -26.88
N ILE A 214 -6.80 7.52 -25.70
CA ILE A 214 -5.93 8.45 -24.97
C ILE A 214 -4.52 7.90 -25.08
N LYS A 215 -3.63 8.63 -25.75
CA LYS A 215 -2.20 8.33 -25.80
C LYS A 215 -1.46 9.31 -24.90
N VAL A 216 -0.67 8.77 -24.00
CA VAL A 216 0.19 9.55 -23.09
C VAL A 216 1.63 9.24 -23.43
N THR A 217 2.43 10.29 -23.63
CA THR A 217 3.85 10.19 -23.95
C THR A 217 4.66 11.03 -22.98
N GLU A 218 5.71 10.46 -22.43
CA GLU A 218 6.65 11.15 -21.54
C GLU A 218 7.93 11.50 -22.31
N LYS A 219 8.24 12.80 -22.41
CA LYS A 219 9.46 13.28 -23.07
C LYS A 219 10.19 14.31 -22.21
N GLY A 220 11.15 13.83 -21.42
CA GLY A 220 12.02 14.70 -20.62
C GLY A 220 11.27 15.45 -19.51
N LYS A 221 10.37 14.76 -18.80
CA LYS A 221 9.45 15.29 -17.77
C LYS A 221 8.30 16.15 -18.30
N ASN A 222 8.01 16.05 -19.60
CA ASN A 222 6.86 16.68 -20.22
C ASN A 222 5.88 15.59 -20.69
N ILE A 223 4.71 15.60 -20.09
CA ILE A 223 3.61 14.72 -20.42
C ILE A 223 2.81 15.35 -21.56
N SER A 224 2.74 14.67 -22.70
CA SER A 224 1.84 15.01 -23.81
C SER A 224 0.67 14.03 -23.82
N ILE A 225 -0.56 14.57 -23.89
CA ILE A 225 -1.80 13.80 -23.91
C ILE A 225 -2.50 14.07 -25.24
N ASN A 226 -2.71 13.02 -26.02
CA ASN A 226 -3.50 13.07 -27.24
C ASN A 226 -4.79 12.27 -27.02
N VAL A 227 -5.94 12.93 -27.17
CA VAL A 227 -7.26 12.30 -27.04
C VAL A 227 -7.94 12.30 -28.40
N ILE A 228 -8.10 11.12 -28.99
CA ILE A 228 -8.86 10.91 -30.22
C ILE A 228 -10.21 10.30 -29.84
N GLY A 229 -11.26 11.11 -29.91
CA GLY A 229 -12.64 10.67 -29.70
C GLY A 229 -13.35 10.38 -31.02
N ASP A 230 -14.16 9.32 -31.03
CA ASP A 230 -15.21 9.09 -32.04
C ASP A 230 -16.49 9.87 -31.72
#